data_AF-A0A950CX23-F1
#
_entry.id   AF-A0A950CX23-F1
#
_cell.length_a   1.000
_cell.length_b   1.000
_cell.length_c   1.000
_cell.angle_alpha   90.00
_cell.angle_beta   90.00
_cell.angle_gamma   90.00
#
_symmetry.space_group_name_H-M   'P 1'
#
loop_
_entity.id
_entity.type
_entity.pdbx_description
1 polymer ?
#
loop_
_entity_poly.entity_id
_entity_poly.type
_entity_poly.pdbx_seq_one_letter_code
_entity_poly.pdbx_strand_id
1 'polypeptide(L)'
;MHSRKALKAVLCVFGLSLAATSAFSQKTTLTGFIDAQGGQHVFYLDKNSNLNQLIFLGGKAWGSQNLTGTFGGSLPAANTALTGFVDASGGQHVFYVDANNNVNQMYTPGPGNGETWYPQNLTGVFGGNAANPTALTSFYDPTDGSEHVFYLGLSVTTTTPSPVSVNQIFFWPSTNTWYPQDLSDTYGGNAAQSTSHITSYLDNVGGEHVVFQSDNGDINQLFYPGSGLSWIAQDLTASYGGNTPSSPTGLSSYIDAVGGQHVVYVDAKGNVDQLAYITGAGWLFQNVTILASGAASGGSNVATYVDSVGGQHLVFLDAAGNVSQLFNPTPGSILWYYQNLSGTYSGVAAGTLSSLAPFPSTQSDSVFVGGDEHIAYVDVNENVDQLFYPSNGTTWFWQNLTSYAGSIPALFPE
;
A
#
# COMPACT_ATOMS: atom_id res chain seq x y z
N MET A 1 11.35 -5.94 -78.44
CA MET A 1 10.21 -6.42 -77.63
C MET A 1 10.77 -7.01 -76.32
N HIS A 2 10.32 -6.45 -75.20
CA HIS A 2 10.37 -6.96 -73.82
C HIS A 2 11.73 -7.35 -73.18
N SER A 3 12.39 -6.36 -72.57
CA SER A 3 13.36 -6.57 -71.49
C SER A 3 12.77 -6.02 -70.18
N ARG A 4 12.37 -6.91 -69.26
CA ARG A 4 11.92 -6.57 -67.90
C ARG A 4 13.12 -6.02 -67.10
N LYS A 5 13.13 -4.72 -66.79
CA LYS A 5 13.98 -4.17 -65.73
C LYS A 5 13.22 -4.26 -64.41
N ALA A 6 13.77 -5.04 -63.49
CA ALA A 6 13.27 -5.14 -62.11
C ALA A 6 13.45 -3.80 -61.40
N LEU A 7 12.35 -3.25 -60.88
CA LEU A 7 12.36 -2.09 -60.00
C LEU A 7 12.79 -2.57 -58.61
N LYS A 8 14.03 -2.28 -58.20
CA LYS A 8 14.45 -2.43 -56.80
C LYS A 8 13.76 -1.31 -56.02
N ALA A 9 12.71 -1.66 -55.27
CA ALA A 9 12.16 -0.78 -54.24
C ALA A 9 13.23 -0.59 -53.16
N VAL A 10 13.65 0.66 -52.95
CA VAL A 10 14.39 1.07 -51.76
C VAL A 10 13.37 1.07 -50.62
N LEU A 11 13.40 0.03 -49.80
CA LEU A 11 12.66 0.01 -48.54
C LEU A 11 13.40 0.93 -47.57
N CYS A 12 12.92 2.16 -47.44
CA CYS A 12 13.31 3.05 -46.36
C CYS A 12 12.71 2.48 -45.07
N VAL A 13 13.50 1.71 -44.33
CA VAL A 13 13.14 1.28 -42.97
C VAL A 13 13.26 2.53 -42.10
N PHE A 14 12.15 3.22 -41.88
CA PHE A 14 12.02 4.09 -40.72
C PHE A 14 12.26 3.19 -39.51
N GLY A 15 13.32 3.49 -38.77
CA GLY A 15 13.60 2.85 -37.48
C GLY A 15 12.39 3.06 -36.58
N LEU A 16 11.56 2.03 -36.47
CA LEU A 16 10.70 1.86 -35.31
C LEU A 16 11.67 1.78 -34.13
N SER A 17 11.81 2.86 -33.36
CA SER A 17 12.38 2.72 -32.03
C SER A 17 11.48 1.73 -31.33
N LEU A 18 12.01 0.54 -31.01
CA LEU A 18 11.40 -0.33 -30.01
C LEU A 18 11.09 0.59 -28.82
N ALA A 19 9.81 0.80 -28.56
CA ALA A 19 9.38 1.36 -27.28
C ALA A 19 10.07 0.50 -26.23
N ALA A 20 10.87 1.13 -25.39
CA ALA A 20 11.50 0.46 -24.26
C ALA A 20 10.36 -0.14 -23.43
N THR A 21 10.14 -1.44 -23.56
CA THR A 21 9.43 -2.22 -22.56
C THR A 21 10.36 -2.26 -21.35
N SER A 22 10.40 -1.19 -20.56
CA SER A 22 10.97 -1.25 -19.22
C SER A 22 9.96 -1.99 -18.34
N ALA A 23 9.97 -3.31 -18.47
CA ALA A 23 9.34 -4.20 -17.51
C ALA A 23 10.07 -4.01 -16.18
N PHE A 24 9.46 -3.28 -15.24
CA PHE A 24 9.82 -3.35 -13.83
C PHE A 24 9.40 -4.73 -13.32
N SER A 25 10.24 -5.74 -13.61
CA SER A 25 9.95 -7.16 -13.35
C SER A 25 10.33 -7.60 -11.92
N GLN A 26 10.70 -6.66 -11.05
CA GLN A 26 11.15 -6.95 -9.70
C GLN A 26 10.34 -6.18 -8.68
N LYS A 27 9.59 -6.92 -7.85
CA LYS A 27 8.85 -6.37 -6.72
C LYS A 27 9.69 -6.55 -5.45
N THR A 28 9.65 -5.54 -4.61
CA THR A 28 10.19 -5.52 -3.25
C THR A 28 9.11 -4.95 -2.37
N THR A 29 8.94 -5.47 -1.16
CA THR A 29 7.86 -5.01 -0.29
C THR A 29 8.43 -4.08 0.76
N LEU A 30 7.76 -2.96 0.95
CA LEU A 30 8.10 -2.02 2.01
C LEU A 30 6.83 -1.44 2.62
N THR A 31 6.90 -1.13 3.90
CA THR A 31 5.87 -0.41 4.64
C THR A 31 6.54 0.50 5.65
N GLY A 32 5.78 1.38 6.26
CA GLY A 32 6.30 2.21 7.33
C GLY A 32 5.20 2.92 8.09
N PHE A 33 5.59 3.55 9.17
CA PHE A 33 4.72 4.39 9.97
C PHE A 33 5.56 5.38 10.78
N ILE A 34 4.88 6.36 11.35
CA ILE A 34 5.42 7.27 12.35
C ILE A 34 4.90 6.82 13.72
N ASP A 35 5.79 6.67 14.70
CA ASP A 35 5.41 6.30 16.07
C ASP A 35 4.80 7.50 16.85
N ALA A 36 4.23 7.21 18.02
CA ALA A 36 3.61 8.21 18.89
C ALA A 36 4.61 9.25 19.46
N GLN A 37 5.91 9.05 19.29
CA GLN A 37 6.98 9.96 19.67
C GLN A 37 7.58 10.71 18.45
N GLY A 38 7.04 10.53 17.25
CA GLY A 38 7.54 11.12 16.01
C GLY A 38 8.73 10.38 15.40
N GLY A 39 9.03 9.17 15.87
CA GLY A 39 10.01 8.27 15.27
C GLY A 39 9.53 7.77 13.91
N GLN A 40 10.44 7.65 12.94
CA GLN A 40 10.14 7.15 11.59
C GLN A 40 10.61 5.71 11.47
N HIS A 41 9.73 4.85 10.95
CA HIS A 41 9.97 3.41 10.82
C HIS A 41 9.73 3.00 9.36
N VAL A 42 10.72 2.39 8.72
CA VAL A 42 10.60 1.82 7.37
C VAL A 42 11.01 0.36 7.41
N PHE A 43 10.08 -0.54 7.08
CA PHE A 43 10.27 -1.98 7.10
C PHE A 43 10.43 -2.52 5.69
N TYR A 44 11.34 -3.48 5.53
CA TYR A 44 11.64 -4.10 4.24
C TYR A 44 12.19 -5.52 4.43
N LEU A 45 12.19 -6.31 3.36
CA LEU A 45 12.79 -7.64 3.35
C LEU A 45 14.19 -7.59 2.75
N ASP A 46 15.16 -8.28 3.36
CA ASP A 46 16.47 -8.49 2.76
C ASP A 46 16.54 -9.78 1.92
N LYS A 47 17.67 -9.97 1.23
CA LYS A 47 17.92 -11.13 0.34
C LYS A 47 17.88 -12.49 1.03
N ASN A 48 17.93 -12.53 2.36
CA ASN A 48 17.81 -13.75 3.14
C ASN A 48 16.40 -13.92 3.72
N SER A 49 15.42 -13.16 3.21
CA SER A 49 14.05 -13.12 3.69
C SER A 49 13.94 -12.68 5.15
N ASN A 50 14.89 -11.89 5.68
CA ASN A 50 14.68 -11.29 7.00
C ASN A 50 13.82 -10.05 6.88
N LEU A 51 12.92 -9.86 7.85
CA LEU A 51 12.28 -8.57 8.07
C LEU A 51 13.26 -7.64 8.77
N ASN A 52 13.52 -6.50 8.15
CA ASN A 52 14.41 -5.46 8.65
C ASN A 52 13.64 -4.15 8.83
N GLN A 53 14.18 -3.29 9.67
CA GLN A 53 13.66 -1.95 9.90
C GLN A 53 14.79 -0.92 9.82
N LEU A 54 14.52 0.20 9.16
CA LEU A 54 15.24 1.47 9.31
C LEU A 54 14.46 2.34 10.28
N ILE A 55 15.16 2.91 11.26
CA ILE A 55 14.54 3.68 12.34
C ILE A 55 15.22 5.03 12.51
N PHE A 56 14.41 6.09 12.63
CA PHE A 56 14.87 7.44 12.92
C PHE A 56 14.17 7.96 14.18
N LEU A 57 14.90 8.10 15.28
CA LEU A 57 14.35 8.55 16.57
C LEU A 57 14.82 9.95 16.94
N GLY A 58 13.88 10.89 17.11
CA GLY A 58 14.10 12.18 17.79
C GLY A 58 15.18 13.08 17.18
N GLY A 59 15.24 13.19 15.84
CA GLY A 59 16.16 14.11 15.15
C GLY A 59 17.64 13.67 15.15
N LYS A 60 17.91 12.37 15.35
CA LYS A 60 19.26 11.78 15.35
C LYS A 60 19.68 11.34 13.94
N ALA A 61 20.55 10.34 13.84
CA ALA A 61 20.84 9.63 12.59
C ALA A 61 19.92 8.41 12.46
N TRP A 62 19.71 7.96 11.23
CA TRP A 62 19.07 6.69 10.94
C TRP A 62 19.89 5.52 11.52
N GLY A 63 19.18 4.53 12.05
CA GLY A 63 19.71 3.23 12.44
C GLY A 63 18.98 2.10 11.73
N SER A 64 19.45 0.87 11.96
CA SER A 64 18.83 -0.33 11.40
C SER A 64 18.78 -1.49 12.39
N GLN A 65 17.78 -2.36 12.22
CA GLN A 65 17.59 -3.58 12.99
C GLN A 65 17.11 -4.72 12.09
N ASN A 66 17.67 -5.91 12.27
CA ASN A 66 17.16 -7.15 11.66
C ASN A 66 16.20 -7.80 12.65
N LEU A 67 14.90 -7.68 12.40
CA LEU A 67 13.86 -8.09 13.34
C LEU A 67 13.83 -9.61 13.48
N THR A 68 13.64 -10.33 12.37
CA THR A 68 13.53 -11.81 12.41
C THR A 68 14.84 -12.49 12.80
N GLY A 69 15.97 -11.91 12.43
CA GLY A 69 17.29 -12.43 12.78
C GLY A 69 17.67 -12.18 14.24
N THR A 70 17.23 -11.07 14.84
CA THR A 70 17.57 -10.71 16.23
C THR A 70 16.58 -11.27 17.24
N PHE A 71 15.28 -11.15 16.95
CA PHE A 71 14.20 -11.49 17.88
C PHE A 71 13.51 -12.82 17.55
N GLY A 72 13.87 -13.45 16.43
CA GLY A 72 13.27 -14.70 15.97
C GLY A 72 11.95 -14.48 15.21
N GLY A 73 11.18 -15.55 15.06
CA GLY A 73 9.97 -15.59 14.23
C GLY A 73 10.17 -16.41 12.96
N SER A 74 9.07 -16.74 12.28
CA SER A 74 9.11 -17.37 10.97
C SER A 74 9.71 -16.42 9.95
N LEU A 75 10.47 -16.93 8.97
CA LEU A 75 10.97 -16.08 7.90
C LEU A 75 9.83 -15.70 6.93
N PRO A 76 9.68 -14.40 6.60
CA PRO A 76 8.85 -13.92 5.51
C PRO A 76 8.96 -14.75 4.23
N ALA A 77 7.83 -15.03 3.58
CA ALA A 77 7.82 -15.56 2.22
C ALA A 77 8.45 -14.54 1.26
N ALA A 78 9.03 -15.02 0.15
CA ALA A 78 9.42 -14.13 -0.94
C ALA A 78 8.21 -13.30 -1.41
N ASN A 79 8.41 -12.01 -1.68
CA ASN A 79 7.35 -11.08 -2.10
C ASN A 79 6.18 -10.90 -1.11
N THR A 80 6.30 -11.28 0.16
CA THR A 80 5.19 -11.02 1.08
C THR A 80 4.94 -9.52 1.21
N ALA A 81 3.68 -9.12 1.05
CA ALA A 81 3.21 -7.79 1.41
C ALA A 81 3.55 -7.52 2.88
N LEU A 82 3.85 -6.25 3.17
CA LEU A 82 4.10 -5.74 4.51
C LEU A 82 3.07 -4.66 4.80
N THR A 83 2.54 -4.67 6.01
CA THR A 83 1.64 -3.63 6.52
C THR A 83 1.90 -3.48 8.01
N GLY A 84 1.52 -2.34 8.58
CA GLY A 84 1.72 -2.10 10.00
C GLY A 84 1.00 -0.84 10.45
N PHE A 85 0.87 -0.73 11.77
CA PHE A 85 0.26 0.41 12.43
C PHE A 85 0.87 0.60 13.82
N VAL A 86 0.50 1.71 14.45
CA VAL A 86 0.78 1.98 15.86
C VAL A 86 -0.56 2.08 16.59
N ASP A 87 -0.72 1.34 17.68
CA ASP A 87 -1.93 1.34 18.50
C ASP A 87 -1.98 2.58 19.43
N ALA A 88 -3.10 2.79 20.13
CA ALA A 88 -3.26 3.94 21.04
C ALA A 88 -2.36 3.88 22.29
N SER A 89 -1.83 2.71 22.64
CA SER A 89 -0.84 2.56 23.71
C SER A 89 0.58 2.90 23.25
N GLY A 90 0.78 3.13 21.94
CA GLY A 90 2.07 3.32 21.30
C GLY A 90 2.78 2.00 20.99
N GLY A 91 2.06 0.88 21.03
CA GLY A 91 2.54 -0.41 20.54
C GLY A 91 2.67 -0.39 19.03
N GLN A 92 3.75 -0.93 18.51
CA GLN A 92 4.06 -0.94 17.08
C GLN A 92 3.87 -2.34 16.54
N HIS A 93 3.23 -2.47 15.38
CA HIS A 93 2.94 -3.76 14.77
C HIS A 93 3.34 -3.75 13.30
N VAL A 94 4.04 -4.79 12.86
CA VAL A 94 4.33 -5.04 11.44
C VAL A 94 4.01 -6.49 11.10
N PHE A 95 3.18 -6.65 10.07
CA PHE A 95 2.63 -7.93 9.64
C PHE A 95 3.25 -8.37 8.32
N TYR A 96 3.39 -9.68 8.18
CA TYR A 96 3.89 -10.35 6.98
C TYR A 96 3.35 -11.78 6.89
N VAL A 97 3.45 -12.39 5.72
CA VAL A 97 3.14 -13.80 5.48
C VAL A 97 4.44 -14.59 5.43
N ASP A 98 4.52 -15.70 6.17
CA ASP A 98 5.69 -16.58 6.15
C ASP A 98 5.65 -17.61 5.01
N ALA A 99 6.77 -18.31 4.82
CA ALA A 99 6.91 -19.34 3.77
C ALA A 99 5.93 -20.53 3.90
N ASN A 100 5.22 -20.66 5.03
CA ASN A 100 4.18 -21.66 5.25
C ASN A 100 2.76 -21.06 5.11
N ASN A 101 2.65 -19.89 4.48
CA ASN A 101 1.38 -19.18 4.27
C ASN A 101 0.68 -18.77 5.57
N ASN A 102 1.42 -18.55 6.66
CA ASN A 102 0.84 -18.00 7.87
C ASN A 102 0.97 -16.48 7.93
N VAL A 103 -0.06 -15.79 8.41
CA VAL A 103 0.06 -14.38 8.81
C VAL A 103 0.79 -14.32 10.14
N ASN A 104 1.85 -13.53 10.19
CA ASN A 104 2.69 -13.30 11.35
C ASN A 104 2.74 -11.79 11.65
N GLN A 105 3.04 -11.45 12.91
CA GLN A 105 3.46 -10.12 13.30
C GLN A 105 4.80 -10.12 14.03
N MET A 106 5.58 -9.07 13.82
CA MET A 106 6.50 -8.58 14.84
C MET A 106 5.81 -7.42 15.54
N TYR A 107 5.75 -7.42 16.87
CA TYR A 107 5.13 -6.33 17.62
C TYR A 107 5.95 -5.85 18.82
N THR A 108 5.74 -4.59 19.20
CA THR A 108 6.23 -3.98 20.43
C THR A 108 5.02 -3.65 21.33
N PRO A 109 4.99 -4.01 22.63
CA PRO A 109 3.80 -3.81 23.47
C PRO A 109 3.52 -2.36 23.90
N GLY A 110 4.31 -1.38 23.44
CA GLY A 110 4.21 0.01 23.87
C GLY A 110 5.58 0.73 23.92
N PRO A 111 5.57 2.06 24.14
CA PRO A 111 6.76 2.88 24.13
C PRO A 111 7.66 2.58 25.33
N GLY A 112 8.96 2.83 25.17
CA GLY A 112 9.94 2.69 26.26
C GLY A 112 10.44 1.26 26.51
N ASN A 113 10.05 0.29 25.68
CA ASN A 113 10.58 -1.07 25.69
C ASN A 113 11.96 -1.20 24.98
N GLY A 114 12.55 -0.07 24.56
CA GLY A 114 13.86 -0.01 23.92
C GLY A 114 13.90 -0.65 22.53
N GLU A 115 12.81 -0.60 21.77
CA GLU A 115 12.71 -1.22 20.42
C GLU A 115 12.92 -2.74 20.46
N THR A 116 12.43 -3.40 21.52
CA THR A 116 12.42 -4.87 21.60
C THR A 116 11.19 -5.43 20.92
N TRP A 117 11.38 -6.27 19.90
CA TRP A 117 10.29 -6.86 19.13
C TRP A 117 9.98 -8.29 19.57
N TYR A 118 8.71 -8.68 19.44
CA TYR A 118 8.22 -10.02 19.75
C TYR A 118 7.56 -10.63 18.51
N PRO A 119 7.98 -11.84 18.08
CA PRO A 119 7.32 -12.54 16.98
C PRO A 119 6.04 -13.24 17.47
N GLN A 120 5.00 -13.21 16.65
CA GLN A 120 3.79 -14.00 16.86
C GLN A 120 3.23 -14.54 15.53
N ASN A 121 3.04 -15.85 15.45
CA ASN A 121 2.36 -16.48 14.33
C ASN A 121 0.85 -16.45 14.57
N LEU A 122 0.13 -15.60 13.86
CA LEU A 122 -1.30 -15.38 14.10
C LEU A 122 -2.12 -16.57 13.59
N THR A 123 -2.03 -16.91 12.31
CA THR A 123 -2.88 -17.98 11.75
C THR A 123 -2.48 -19.37 12.24
N GLY A 124 -1.21 -19.58 12.57
CA GLY A 124 -0.73 -20.84 13.14
C GLY A 124 -1.16 -21.06 14.60
N VAL A 125 -1.40 -19.99 15.36
CA VAL A 125 -1.84 -20.08 16.76
C VAL A 125 -3.37 -20.00 16.89
N PHE A 126 -3.99 -19.06 16.18
CA PHE A 126 -5.42 -18.75 16.32
C PHE A 126 -6.29 -19.40 15.23
N GLY A 127 -5.68 -19.99 14.20
CA GLY A 127 -6.35 -20.52 13.03
C GLY A 127 -6.60 -19.46 11.95
N GLY A 128 -7.36 -19.83 10.93
CA GLY A 128 -7.57 -19.01 9.73
C GLY A 128 -7.12 -19.75 8.47
N ASN A 129 -7.43 -19.16 7.32
CA ASN A 129 -7.08 -19.74 6.03
C ASN A 129 -5.61 -19.46 5.71
N ALA A 130 -5.01 -20.32 4.89
CA ALA A 130 -3.65 -20.10 4.40
C ALA A 130 -3.61 -18.82 3.56
N ALA A 131 -2.72 -17.90 3.92
CA ALA A 131 -2.60 -16.59 3.32
C ALA A 131 -1.80 -16.63 2.01
N ASN A 132 -2.29 -15.89 1.02
CA ASN A 132 -1.53 -15.49 -0.15
C ASN A 132 -0.49 -14.43 0.28
N PRO A 133 0.81 -14.63 0.00
CA PRO A 133 1.84 -13.70 0.43
C PRO A 133 1.66 -12.26 -0.07
N THR A 134 1.10 -12.05 -1.27
CA THR A 134 1.16 -10.73 -1.92
C THR A 134 0.05 -9.76 -1.51
N ALA A 135 -0.83 -10.14 -0.58
CA ALA A 135 -2.05 -9.39 -0.28
C ALA A 135 -2.30 -9.33 1.23
N LEU A 136 -1.87 -8.22 1.83
CA LEU A 136 -1.97 -7.96 3.26
C LEU A 136 -2.21 -6.47 3.51
N THR A 137 -3.14 -6.13 4.39
CA THR A 137 -3.39 -4.76 4.87
C THR A 137 -3.83 -4.81 6.32
N SER A 138 -3.65 -3.73 7.06
CA SER A 138 -4.00 -3.67 8.48
C SER A 138 -4.37 -2.26 8.91
N PHE A 139 -5.12 -2.18 10.00
CA PHE A 139 -5.35 -0.94 10.73
C PHE A 139 -5.64 -1.23 12.21
N TYR A 140 -5.49 -0.20 13.03
CA TYR A 140 -5.97 -0.15 14.41
C TYR A 140 -7.25 0.68 14.46
N ASP A 141 -8.29 0.19 15.14
CA ASP A 141 -9.52 0.92 15.39
C ASP A 141 -9.46 1.65 16.75
N PRO A 142 -9.32 2.99 16.76
CA PRO A 142 -9.27 3.74 17.99
C PRO A 142 -10.61 3.83 18.73
N THR A 143 -11.73 3.48 18.09
CA THR A 143 -13.06 3.60 18.68
C THR A 143 -13.33 2.53 19.73
N ASP A 144 -12.81 1.33 19.53
CA ASP A 144 -12.95 0.20 20.46
C ASP A 144 -11.61 -0.47 20.84
N GLY A 145 -10.50 -0.03 20.24
CA GLY A 145 -9.16 -0.52 20.48
C GLY A 145 -8.82 -1.81 19.75
N SER A 146 -9.68 -2.28 18.85
CA SER A 146 -9.43 -3.50 18.08
C SER A 146 -8.34 -3.31 17.03
N GLU A 147 -7.71 -4.41 16.64
CA GLU A 147 -6.69 -4.43 15.61
C GLU A 147 -7.14 -5.37 14.51
N HIS A 148 -6.93 -5.01 13.25
CA HIS A 148 -7.43 -5.78 12.13
C HIS A 148 -6.34 -6.02 11.10
N VAL A 149 -6.20 -7.27 10.68
CA VAL A 149 -5.32 -7.67 9.58
C VAL A 149 -6.17 -8.42 8.57
N PHE A 150 -6.21 -7.90 7.35
CA PHE A 150 -6.89 -8.54 6.23
C PHE A 150 -5.87 -9.15 5.29
N TYR A 151 -6.24 -10.28 4.68
CA TYR A 151 -5.40 -10.97 3.71
C TYR A 151 -6.24 -11.74 2.70
N LEU A 152 -5.68 -12.01 1.53
CA LEU A 152 -6.29 -12.97 0.60
C LEU A 152 -5.84 -14.37 0.95
N GLY A 153 -6.74 -15.35 0.86
CA GLY A 153 -6.45 -16.76 1.10
C GLY A 153 -7.29 -17.64 0.20
N LEU A 154 -6.98 -18.93 0.15
CA LEU A 154 -7.88 -19.88 -0.51
C LEU A 154 -9.03 -20.21 0.44
N SER A 155 -10.26 -20.05 -0.05
CA SER A 155 -11.45 -20.50 0.67
C SER A 155 -11.38 -22.03 0.88
N VAL A 156 -11.76 -22.49 2.09
CA VAL A 156 -11.86 -23.92 2.43
C VAL A 156 -13.28 -24.43 2.16
N THR A 157 -13.93 -23.89 1.12
CA THR A 157 -15.25 -24.34 0.65
C THR A 157 -15.19 -25.67 -0.11
N THR A 158 -16.36 -26.27 -0.33
CA THR A 158 -16.52 -27.53 -1.08
C THR A 158 -16.58 -27.32 -2.60
N THR A 159 -16.51 -26.09 -3.09
CA THR A 159 -16.49 -25.76 -4.52
C THR A 159 -15.08 -25.93 -5.08
N THR A 160 -14.96 -26.46 -6.30
CA THR A 160 -13.67 -26.70 -6.97
C THR A 160 -13.64 -26.05 -8.35
N PRO A 161 -12.63 -25.21 -8.67
CA PRO A 161 -11.58 -24.71 -7.77
C PRO A 161 -12.15 -23.78 -6.68
N SER A 162 -11.55 -23.79 -5.48
CA SER A 162 -11.95 -22.87 -4.41
C SER A 162 -11.67 -21.43 -4.85
N PRO A 163 -12.63 -20.50 -4.67
CA PRO A 163 -12.38 -19.09 -4.93
C PRO A 163 -11.34 -18.53 -3.96
N VAL A 164 -10.66 -17.45 -4.37
CA VAL A 164 -9.84 -16.67 -3.44
C VAL A 164 -10.77 -15.84 -2.56
N SER A 165 -10.63 -15.98 -1.26
CA SER A 165 -11.41 -15.26 -0.25
C SER A 165 -10.63 -14.12 0.38
N VAL A 166 -11.36 -13.07 0.75
CA VAL A 166 -10.89 -12.03 1.67
C VAL A 166 -11.10 -12.55 3.08
N ASN A 167 -10.02 -12.62 3.83
CA ASN A 167 -9.98 -13.10 5.20
C ASN A 167 -9.58 -11.97 6.14
N GLN A 168 -9.99 -12.08 7.40
CA GLN A 168 -9.58 -11.19 8.47
C GLN A 168 -9.09 -12.02 9.64
N ILE A 169 -8.04 -11.55 10.30
CA ILE A 169 -7.70 -11.93 11.67
C ILE A 169 -7.67 -10.65 12.50
N PHE A 170 -8.53 -10.57 13.52
CA PHE A 170 -8.70 -9.35 14.30
C PHE A 170 -8.49 -9.60 15.78
N PHE A 171 -7.86 -8.66 16.47
CA PHE A 171 -7.65 -8.65 17.91
C PHE A 171 -8.81 -7.95 18.59
N TRP A 172 -9.29 -8.54 19.69
CA TRP A 172 -10.32 -7.93 20.53
C TRP A 172 -9.79 -7.61 21.93
N PRO A 173 -9.76 -6.33 22.36
CA PRO A 173 -9.11 -5.94 23.62
C PRO A 173 -9.73 -6.56 24.87
N SER A 174 -11.06 -6.73 24.90
CA SER A 174 -11.74 -7.23 26.10
C SER A 174 -11.47 -8.71 26.39
N THR A 175 -11.08 -9.48 25.37
CA THR A 175 -10.68 -10.89 25.51
C THR A 175 -9.18 -11.09 25.36
N ASN A 176 -8.45 -10.07 24.93
CA ASN A 176 -7.01 -10.09 24.71
C ASN A 176 -6.59 -11.26 23.81
N THR A 177 -7.30 -11.47 22.71
CA THR A 177 -7.04 -12.56 21.77
C THR A 177 -7.38 -12.17 20.34
N TRP A 178 -6.77 -12.90 19.40
CA TRP A 178 -7.06 -12.81 17.97
C TRP A 178 -8.14 -13.80 17.54
N TYR A 179 -8.95 -13.41 16.56
CA TYR A 179 -10.04 -14.18 15.98
C TYR A 179 -9.93 -14.20 14.45
N PRO A 180 -9.83 -15.39 13.82
CA PRO A 180 -9.89 -15.49 12.37
C PRO A 180 -11.33 -15.55 11.87
N GLN A 181 -11.57 -14.98 10.69
CA GLN A 181 -12.80 -15.17 9.92
C GLN A 181 -12.56 -15.07 8.41
N ASP A 182 -13.30 -15.88 7.64
CA ASP A 182 -13.37 -15.75 6.18
C ASP A 182 -14.57 -14.86 5.84
N LEU A 183 -14.29 -13.66 5.32
CA LEU A 183 -15.34 -12.68 5.03
C LEU A 183 -16.07 -13.04 3.73
N SER A 184 -15.36 -13.46 2.69
CA SER A 184 -16.00 -13.80 1.41
C SER A 184 -16.93 -15.01 1.53
N ASP A 185 -16.52 -16.04 2.28
CA ASP A 185 -17.36 -17.23 2.48
C ASP A 185 -18.58 -16.91 3.36
N THR A 186 -18.42 -16.04 4.35
CA THR A 186 -19.48 -15.71 5.31
C THR A 186 -20.49 -14.72 4.73
N TYR A 187 -20.02 -13.71 3.99
CA TYR A 187 -20.82 -12.55 3.58
C TYR A 187 -20.99 -12.44 2.06
N GLY A 188 -20.32 -13.28 1.28
CA GLY A 188 -20.42 -13.32 -0.17
C GLY A 188 -19.67 -12.19 -0.87
N GLY A 189 -20.15 -11.83 -2.06
CA GLY A 189 -19.48 -10.90 -2.97
C GLY A 189 -18.76 -11.61 -4.10
N ASN A 190 -18.10 -10.82 -4.95
CA ASN A 190 -17.26 -11.37 -6.01
C ASN A 190 -15.99 -11.97 -5.41
N ALA A 191 -15.55 -13.11 -5.95
CA ALA A 191 -14.28 -13.71 -5.55
C ALA A 191 -13.13 -12.74 -5.87
N ALA A 192 -12.15 -12.65 -4.97
CA ALA A 192 -10.97 -11.84 -5.18
C ALA A 192 -10.11 -12.43 -6.31
N GLN A 193 -9.40 -11.59 -7.05
CA GLN A 193 -8.36 -12.08 -7.96
C GLN A 193 -7.14 -12.52 -7.15
N SER A 194 -6.55 -13.67 -7.48
CA SER A 194 -5.37 -14.19 -6.76
C SER A 194 -4.15 -13.25 -6.76
N THR A 195 -4.02 -12.37 -7.75
CA THR A 195 -2.94 -11.38 -7.83
C THR A 195 -3.36 -10.00 -7.34
N SER A 196 -4.57 -9.86 -6.78
CA SER A 196 -5.07 -8.58 -6.30
C SER A 196 -4.20 -8.07 -5.15
N HIS A 197 -3.87 -6.78 -5.20
CA HIS A 197 -3.51 -6.05 -3.99
C HIS A 197 -4.75 -5.82 -3.13
N ILE A 198 -4.56 -5.54 -1.84
CA ILE A 198 -5.66 -5.17 -0.95
C ILE A 198 -5.29 -3.94 -0.15
N THR A 199 -6.30 -3.16 0.22
CA THR A 199 -6.15 -2.00 1.08
C THR A 199 -7.33 -1.95 2.04
N SER A 200 -7.15 -1.31 3.18
CA SER A 200 -8.19 -1.17 4.19
C SER A 200 -8.18 0.21 4.80
N TYR A 201 -9.34 0.63 5.31
CA TYR A 201 -9.46 1.89 6.01
C TYR A 201 -10.63 1.82 7.01
N LEU A 202 -10.58 2.72 8.00
CA LEU A 202 -11.69 3.03 8.88
C LEU A 202 -12.32 4.33 8.45
N ASP A 203 -13.65 4.37 8.37
CA ASP A 203 -14.36 5.63 8.13
C ASP A 203 -14.55 6.44 9.41
N ASN A 204 -15.08 7.65 9.27
CA ASN A 204 -15.27 8.61 10.35
C ASN A 204 -16.41 8.26 11.33
N VAL A 205 -17.13 7.17 11.11
CA VAL A 205 -18.18 6.67 12.02
C VAL A 205 -17.85 5.28 12.59
N GLY A 206 -16.61 4.80 12.40
CA GLY A 206 -16.17 3.48 12.88
C GLY A 206 -16.60 2.33 11.97
N GLY A 207 -16.87 2.62 10.69
CA GLY A 207 -17.05 1.61 9.66
C GLY A 207 -15.70 1.05 9.21
N GLU A 208 -15.60 -0.27 9.11
CA GLU A 208 -14.40 -0.97 8.63
C GLU A 208 -14.55 -1.30 7.15
N HIS A 209 -13.48 -1.12 6.38
CA HIS A 209 -13.49 -1.38 4.94
C HIS A 209 -12.25 -2.16 4.53
N VAL A 210 -12.45 -3.16 3.67
CA VAL A 210 -11.38 -3.83 2.93
C VAL A 210 -11.74 -3.86 1.45
N VAL A 211 -10.80 -3.44 0.61
CA VAL A 211 -10.97 -3.24 -0.82
C VAL A 211 -9.99 -4.11 -1.59
N PHE A 212 -10.47 -4.70 -2.68
CA PHE A 212 -9.72 -5.64 -3.52
C PHE A 212 -10.22 -5.58 -4.96
N GLN A 213 -9.41 -6.09 -5.89
CA GLN A 213 -9.81 -6.38 -7.26
C GLN A 213 -10.36 -7.81 -7.32
N SER A 214 -11.55 -7.99 -7.89
CA SER A 214 -12.18 -9.31 -8.06
C SER A 214 -11.87 -9.95 -9.41
N ASP A 215 -12.20 -11.24 -9.56
CA ASP A 215 -11.95 -12.04 -10.78
C ASP A 215 -12.66 -11.52 -12.04
N ASN A 216 -13.71 -10.72 -11.90
CA ASN A 216 -14.36 -10.01 -13.01
C ASN A 216 -13.59 -8.74 -13.44
N GLY A 217 -12.51 -8.39 -12.75
CA GLY A 217 -11.68 -7.21 -13.00
C GLY A 217 -12.14 -5.93 -12.28
N ASP A 218 -13.25 -5.98 -11.55
CA ASP A 218 -13.84 -4.84 -10.86
C ASP A 218 -13.17 -4.55 -9.50
N ILE A 219 -13.25 -3.30 -9.04
CA ILE A 219 -12.87 -2.94 -7.67
C ILE A 219 -14.06 -3.19 -6.75
N ASN A 220 -13.87 -4.07 -5.77
CA ASN A 220 -14.88 -4.50 -4.82
C ASN A 220 -14.44 -4.13 -3.40
N GLN A 221 -15.41 -3.98 -2.51
CA GLN A 221 -15.18 -3.88 -1.08
C GLN A 221 -16.07 -4.82 -0.29
N LEU A 222 -15.56 -5.26 0.85
CA LEU A 222 -16.36 -5.72 1.97
C LEU A 222 -16.29 -4.61 3.02
N PHE A 223 -17.45 -4.13 3.47
CA PHE A 223 -17.51 -3.10 4.50
C PHE A 223 -18.41 -3.50 5.65
N TYR A 224 -17.98 -3.19 6.87
CA TYR A 224 -18.74 -3.36 8.09
C TYR A 224 -19.19 -1.99 8.57
N PRO A 225 -20.50 -1.69 8.60
CA PRO A 225 -21.02 -0.37 8.93
C PRO A 225 -21.02 -0.03 10.44
N GLY A 226 -20.39 -0.84 11.29
CA GLY A 226 -20.38 -0.66 12.74
C GLY A 226 -21.61 -1.22 13.48
N SER A 227 -21.63 -1.05 14.80
CA SER A 227 -22.80 -1.29 15.70
C SER A 227 -23.39 -2.72 15.72
N GLY A 228 -22.56 -3.76 15.53
CA GLY A 228 -23.01 -5.16 15.59
C GLY A 228 -23.82 -5.61 14.37
N LEU A 229 -23.66 -4.90 13.24
CA LEU A 229 -24.26 -5.26 11.96
C LEU A 229 -23.48 -6.41 11.31
N SER A 230 -23.69 -6.67 10.03
CA SER A 230 -22.93 -7.67 9.27
C SER A 230 -22.13 -6.98 8.18
N TRP A 231 -21.02 -7.60 7.78
CA TRP A 231 -20.28 -7.18 6.60
C TRP A 231 -21.17 -7.22 5.36
N ILE A 232 -20.95 -6.26 4.48
CA ILE A 232 -21.70 -6.07 3.23
C ILE A 232 -20.70 -6.08 2.08
N ALA A 233 -20.96 -6.92 1.08
CA ALA A 233 -20.22 -6.94 -0.18
C ALA A 233 -20.76 -5.87 -1.14
N GLN A 234 -19.86 -5.14 -1.77
CA GLN A 234 -20.20 -4.12 -2.76
C GLN A 234 -19.19 -4.08 -3.90
N ASP A 235 -19.69 -4.18 -5.13
CA ASP A 235 -18.91 -3.95 -6.34
C ASP A 235 -18.92 -2.45 -6.66
N LEU A 236 -17.80 -1.76 -6.42
CA LEU A 236 -17.72 -0.31 -6.52
C LEU A 236 -17.69 0.15 -7.97
N THR A 237 -16.88 -0.47 -8.83
CA THR A 237 -16.78 -0.06 -10.24
C THR A 237 -18.04 -0.38 -11.03
N ALA A 238 -18.70 -1.52 -10.75
CA ALA A 238 -19.99 -1.82 -11.38
C ALA A 238 -21.12 -0.88 -10.89
N SER A 239 -21.10 -0.46 -9.62
CA SER A 239 -22.17 0.37 -9.04
C SER A 239 -22.02 1.86 -9.35
N TYR A 240 -20.79 2.36 -9.37
CA TYR A 240 -20.51 3.81 -9.41
C TYR A 240 -19.71 4.25 -10.64
N GLY A 241 -19.42 3.29 -11.53
CA GLY A 241 -18.59 3.50 -12.71
C GLY A 241 -17.10 3.45 -12.39
N GLY A 242 -16.29 3.67 -13.41
CA GLY A 242 -14.85 3.51 -13.33
C GLY A 242 -14.28 3.16 -14.69
N ASN A 243 -13.01 3.48 -14.94
CA ASN A 243 -12.33 2.81 -16.03
C ASN A 243 -11.94 1.40 -15.57
N THR A 244 -11.73 0.51 -16.52
CA THR A 244 -11.30 -0.86 -16.24
C THR A 244 -9.95 -0.85 -15.52
N PRO A 245 -9.85 -1.37 -14.28
CA PRO A 245 -8.58 -1.50 -13.57
C PRO A 245 -7.55 -2.30 -14.36
N SER A 246 -6.27 -1.99 -14.18
CA SER A 246 -5.19 -2.87 -14.66
C SER A 246 -5.19 -4.19 -13.87
N SER A 247 -4.50 -5.23 -14.34
CA SER A 247 -4.51 -6.54 -13.68
C SER A 247 -3.09 -7.11 -13.64
N PRO A 248 -2.42 -7.14 -12.46
CA PRO A 248 -2.88 -6.55 -11.19
C PRO A 248 -2.94 -5.02 -11.26
N THR A 249 -3.85 -4.42 -10.49
CA THR A 249 -3.94 -2.96 -10.30
C THR A 249 -3.12 -2.50 -9.10
N GLY A 250 -2.45 -1.36 -9.20
CA GLY A 250 -2.11 -0.59 -8.01
C GLY A 250 -3.40 -0.21 -7.28
N LEU A 251 -3.44 -0.36 -5.96
CA LEU A 251 -4.64 -0.14 -5.16
C LEU A 251 -4.27 0.48 -3.81
N SER A 252 -4.96 1.57 -3.45
CA SER A 252 -4.82 2.20 -2.14
C SER A 252 -6.13 2.86 -1.73
N SER A 253 -6.26 3.16 -0.45
CA SER A 253 -7.44 3.84 0.10
C SER A 253 -7.07 4.81 1.21
N TYR A 254 -7.87 5.85 1.38
CA TYR A 254 -7.69 6.80 2.46
C TYR A 254 -9.01 7.50 2.81
N ILE A 255 -9.03 8.12 3.99
CA ILE A 255 -10.06 9.08 4.39
C ILE A 255 -9.47 10.48 4.28
N ASP A 256 -10.18 11.41 3.64
CA ASP A 256 -9.72 12.79 3.56
C ASP A 256 -10.01 13.60 4.85
N ALA A 257 -9.46 14.81 4.94
CA ALA A 257 -9.61 15.66 6.12
C ALA A 257 -11.05 16.12 6.41
N VAL A 258 -12.00 15.92 5.49
CA VAL A 258 -13.42 16.23 5.70
C VAL A 258 -14.27 14.96 5.89
N GLY A 259 -13.64 13.79 5.97
CA GLY A 259 -14.29 12.50 6.21
C GLY A 259 -14.87 11.85 4.95
N GLY A 260 -14.43 12.27 3.76
CA GLY A 260 -14.69 11.56 2.51
C GLY A 260 -13.90 10.26 2.45
N GLN A 261 -14.48 9.21 1.87
CA GLN A 261 -13.80 7.92 1.67
C GLN A 261 -13.26 7.85 0.25
N HIS A 262 -12.05 7.33 0.07
CA HIS A 262 -11.40 7.31 -1.23
C HIS A 262 -10.79 5.95 -1.50
N VAL A 263 -11.12 5.39 -2.66
CA VAL A 263 -10.52 4.18 -3.22
C VAL A 263 -9.84 4.54 -4.52
N VAL A 264 -8.52 4.37 -4.58
CA VAL A 264 -7.67 4.78 -5.69
C VAL A 264 -7.09 3.55 -6.37
N TYR A 265 -7.13 3.52 -7.69
CA TYR A 265 -6.58 2.43 -8.48
C TYR A 265 -5.95 2.93 -9.79
N VAL A 266 -5.10 2.09 -10.40
CA VAL A 266 -4.49 2.37 -11.71
C VAL A 266 -5.23 1.60 -12.80
N ASP A 267 -5.81 2.31 -13.75
CA ASP A 267 -6.57 1.69 -14.84
C ASP A 267 -5.67 1.03 -15.90
N ALA A 268 -6.26 0.25 -16.81
CA ALA A 268 -5.55 -0.45 -17.88
C ALA A 268 -4.84 0.47 -18.89
N LYS A 269 -5.08 1.78 -18.84
CA LYS A 269 -4.40 2.81 -19.66
C LYS A 269 -3.32 3.56 -18.88
N GLY A 270 -3.10 3.23 -17.60
CA GLY A 270 -2.17 3.93 -16.73
C GLY A 270 -2.72 5.21 -16.12
N ASN A 271 -4.04 5.44 -16.15
CA ASN A 271 -4.63 6.56 -15.41
C ASN A 271 -4.75 6.19 -13.94
N VAL A 272 -4.50 7.17 -13.07
CA VAL A 272 -4.84 7.10 -11.65
C VAL A 272 -6.29 7.55 -11.52
N ASP A 273 -7.13 6.60 -11.12
CA ASP A 273 -8.57 6.73 -10.97
C ASP A 273 -8.96 6.64 -9.49
N GLN A 274 -10.08 7.29 -9.15
CA GLN A 274 -10.58 7.34 -7.78
C GLN A 274 -12.10 7.19 -7.73
N LEU A 275 -12.57 6.31 -6.87
CA LEU A 275 -13.94 6.27 -6.36
C LEU A 275 -13.95 7.03 -5.04
N ALA A 276 -14.75 8.09 -4.95
CA ALA A 276 -14.82 8.95 -3.77
C ALA A 276 -16.24 8.95 -3.19
N TYR A 277 -16.39 8.59 -1.92
CA TYR A 277 -17.62 8.76 -1.17
C TYR A 277 -17.64 10.14 -0.53
N ILE A 278 -18.60 10.96 -0.94
CA ILE A 278 -18.81 12.29 -0.39
C ILE A 278 -20.07 12.30 0.47
N THR A 279 -19.94 12.72 1.73
CA THR A 279 -21.06 12.80 2.68
C THR A 279 -22.23 13.61 2.08
N GLY A 280 -23.39 12.97 1.97
CA GLY A 280 -24.61 13.57 1.41
C GLY A 280 -24.75 13.49 -0.12
N ALA A 281 -23.68 13.18 -0.86
CA ALA A 281 -23.72 12.97 -2.31
C ALA A 281 -23.53 11.50 -2.72
N GLY A 282 -22.94 10.67 -1.87
CA GLY A 282 -22.65 9.27 -2.14
C GLY A 282 -21.34 9.07 -2.89
N TRP A 283 -21.16 7.86 -3.45
CA TRP A 283 -20.00 7.50 -4.25
C TRP A 283 -20.04 8.16 -5.63
N LEU A 284 -18.90 8.66 -6.08
CA LEU A 284 -18.68 9.19 -7.42
C LEU A 284 -17.33 8.73 -7.97
N PHE A 285 -17.23 8.65 -9.28
CA PHE A 285 -15.99 8.31 -9.99
C PHE A 285 -15.27 9.58 -10.48
N GLN A 286 -13.94 9.58 -10.38
CA GLN A 286 -13.04 10.60 -10.90
C GLN A 286 -11.82 9.96 -11.56
N ASN A 287 -11.44 10.48 -12.74
CA ASN A 287 -10.14 10.20 -13.33
C ASN A 287 -9.18 11.33 -12.93
N VAL A 288 -8.35 11.06 -11.92
CA VAL A 288 -7.48 12.09 -11.32
C VAL A 288 -6.35 12.46 -12.28
N THR A 289 -5.89 11.53 -13.11
CA THR A 289 -4.93 11.79 -14.20
C THR A 289 -5.41 12.89 -15.13
N ILE A 290 -6.68 12.90 -15.53
CA ILE A 290 -7.26 13.96 -16.38
C ILE A 290 -7.32 15.29 -15.62
N LEU A 291 -7.64 15.27 -14.31
CA LEU A 291 -7.74 16.49 -13.51
C LEU A 291 -6.37 17.17 -13.29
N ALA A 292 -5.31 16.39 -13.09
CA ALA A 292 -3.95 16.88 -12.80
C ALA A 292 -2.99 16.91 -14.01
N SER A 293 -3.35 16.23 -15.11
CA SER A 293 -2.47 16.01 -16.28
C SER A 293 -1.18 15.22 -15.97
N GLY A 294 -1.30 14.12 -15.22
CA GLY A 294 -0.18 13.21 -14.90
C GLY A 294 -0.62 11.74 -14.89
N ALA A 295 0.07 10.88 -15.65
CA ALA A 295 -0.28 9.47 -15.81
C ALA A 295 0.76 8.55 -15.18
N ALA A 296 0.28 7.44 -14.59
CA ALA A 296 1.10 6.38 -14.07
C ALA A 296 1.59 5.45 -15.20
N SER A 297 2.67 4.71 -14.91
CA SER A 297 3.04 3.55 -15.70
C SER A 297 1.99 2.44 -15.52
N GLY A 298 1.75 1.65 -16.57
CA GLY A 298 0.87 0.48 -16.46
C GLY A 298 1.41 -0.51 -15.43
N GLY A 299 0.57 -0.92 -14.48
CA GLY A 299 0.96 -1.82 -13.38
C GLY A 299 1.75 -1.14 -12.25
N SER A 300 1.87 0.19 -12.25
CA SER A 300 2.42 0.93 -11.10
C SER A 300 1.60 0.65 -9.84
N ASN A 301 2.29 0.48 -8.71
CA ASN A 301 1.62 0.62 -7.42
C ASN A 301 1.17 2.08 -7.24
N VAL A 302 0.18 2.29 -6.36
CA VAL A 302 -0.22 3.62 -5.89
C VAL A 302 -0.22 3.61 -4.37
N ALA A 303 0.35 4.64 -3.77
CA ALA A 303 0.27 4.87 -2.34
C ALA A 303 -0.42 6.21 -2.10
N THR A 304 -1.19 6.30 -1.01
CA THR A 304 -1.96 7.49 -0.69
C THR A 304 -1.68 7.97 0.71
N TYR A 305 -1.70 9.28 0.91
CA TYR A 305 -1.65 9.88 2.24
C TYR A 305 -2.39 11.21 2.25
N VAL A 306 -2.70 11.67 3.47
CA VAL A 306 -3.22 13.00 3.74
C VAL A 306 -2.19 13.74 4.58
N ASP A 307 -1.81 14.95 4.15
CA ASP A 307 -0.81 15.75 4.85
C ASP A 307 -1.37 16.41 6.12
N SER A 308 -0.50 17.10 6.86
CA SER A 308 -0.87 17.75 8.13
C SER A 308 -1.87 18.92 8.00
N VAL A 309 -2.09 19.45 6.80
CA VAL A 309 -3.08 20.50 6.51
C VAL A 309 -4.32 19.96 5.77
N GLY A 310 -4.39 18.65 5.58
CA GLY A 310 -5.49 17.94 4.95
C GLY A 310 -5.42 17.84 3.42
N GLY A 311 -4.27 18.18 2.82
CA GLY A 311 -4.00 17.94 1.41
C GLY A 311 -3.98 16.44 1.10
N GLN A 312 -4.52 16.06 -0.05
CA GLN A 312 -4.62 14.66 -0.49
C GLN A 312 -3.52 14.37 -1.51
N HIS A 313 -2.84 13.22 -1.39
CA HIS A 313 -1.69 12.88 -2.23
C HIS A 313 -1.80 11.44 -2.73
N LEU A 314 -1.66 11.25 -4.05
CA LEU A 314 -1.63 9.97 -4.73
C LEU A 314 -0.26 9.82 -5.39
N VAL A 315 0.57 8.95 -4.84
CA VAL A 315 1.96 8.74 -5.24
C VAL A 315 2.07 7.47 -6.08
N PHE A 316 2.75 7.56 -7.22
CA PHE A 316 2.86 6.47 -8.19
C PHE A 316 4.16 6.60 -8.99
N LEU A 317 4.44 5.59 -9.83
CA LEU A 317 5.54 5.60 -10.77
C LEU A 317 5.05 6.05 -12.15
N ASP A 318 5.68 7.07 -12.72
CA ASP A 318 5.39 7.48 -14.10
C ASP A 318 6.03 6.53 -15.13
N ALA A 319 5.72 6.73 -16.42
CA ALA A 319 6.25 5.87 -17.49
C ALA A 319 7.79 5.91 -17.64
N ALA A 320 8.47 6.90 -17.04
CA ALA A 320 9.92 6.97 -16.98
C ALA A 320 10.50 6.34 -15.70
N GLY A 321 9.63 5.81 -14.82
CA GLY A 321 10.00 5.21 -13.54
C GLY A 321 10.27 6.22 -12.42
N ASN A 322 9.91 7.49 -12.62
CA ASN A 322 10.05 8.50 -11.57
C ASN A 322 8.94 8.34 -10.53
N VAL A 323 9.27 8.64 -9.28
CA VAL A 323 8.28 8.85 -8.23
C VAL A 323 7.58 10.18 -8.50
N SER A 324 6.29 10.11 -8.75
CA SER A 324 5.43 11.25 -9.11
C SER A 324 4.19 11.25 -8.22
N GLN A 325 3.55 12.41 -8.11
CA GLN A 325 2.29 12.54 -7.37
C GLN A 325 1.22 13.33 -8.13
N LEU A 326 -0.04 12.95 -7.91
CA LEU A 326 -1.20 13.81 -8.11
C LEU A 326 -1.64 14.27 -6.73
N PHE A 327 -1.75 15.58 -6.52
CA PHE A 327 -2.08 16.12 -5.20
C PHE A 327 -3.15 17.20 -5.26
N ASN A 328 -3.98 17.23 -4.22
CA ASN A 328 -5.00 18.22 -3.95
C ASN A 328 -4.64 18.93 -2.64
N PRO A 329 -3.94 20.07 -2.69
CA PRO A 329 -3.35 20.71 -1.50
C PRO A 329 -4.37 21.48 -0.65
N THR A 330 -5.66 21.40 -0.96
CA THR A 330 -6.69 22.21 -0.30
C THR A 330 -7.92 21.35 -0.03
N PRO A 331 -8.19 20.99 1.24
CA PRO A 331 -9.35 20.21 1.61
C PRO A 331 -10.64 20.75 0.99
N GLY A 332 -11.43 19.88 0.36
CA GLY A 332 -12.69 20.23 -0.31
C GLY A 332 -12.55 20.92 -1.67
N SER A 333 -11.33 21.19 -2.15
CA SER A 333 -11.10 21.67 -3.51
C SER A 333 -11.22 20.53 -4.53
N ILE A 334 -11.68 20.83 -5.74
CA ILE A 334 -11.69 19.88 -6.87
C ILE A 334 -10.43 19.95 -7.74
N LEU A 335 -9.50 20.85 -7.42
CA LEU A 335 -8.31 21.09 -8.24
C LEU A 335 -7.18 20.12 -7.87
N TRP A 336 -6.73 19.36 -8.86
CA TRP A 336 -5.61 18.45 -8.73
C TRP A 336 -4.41 18.95 -9.52
N TYR A 337 -3.21 18.66 -9.02
CA TYR A 337 -1.95 19.07 -9.60
C TYR A 337 -1.02 17.88 -9.76
N TYR A 338 -0.20 17.90 -10.81
CA TYR A 338 0.85 16.91 -11.03
C TYR A 338 2.21 17.47 -10.58
N GLN A 339 3.02 16.62 -9.96
CA GLN A 339 4.42 16.90 -9.67
C GLN A 339 5.27 15.64 -9.85
N ASN A 340 6.39 15.75 -10.57
CA ASN A 340 7.44 14.74 -10.56
C ASN A 340 8.38 15.02 -9.38
N LEU A 341 8.50 14.09 -8.44
CA LEU A 341 9.25 14.26 -7.21
C LEU A 341 10.72 13.86 -7.38
N SER A 342 10.99 12.73 -8.03
CA SER A 342 12.37 12.20 -8.17
C SER A 342 13.16 12.81 -9.34
N GLY A 343 12.47 13.36 -10.34
CA GLY A 343 13.08 13.94 -11.55
C GLY A 343 13.99 15.15 -11.27
N THR A 344 13.80 15.82 -10.13
CA THR A 344 14.65 16.93 -9.66
C THR A 344 16.03 16.48 -9.16
N TYR A 345 16.19 15.21 -8.78
CA TYR A 345 17.38 14.70 -8.08
C TYR A 345 18.20 13.73 -8.93
N SER A 346 17.93 13.63 -10.24
CA SER A 346 18.40 12.52 -11.08
C SER A 346 18.08 11.16 -10.45
N GLY A 347 16.90 11.08 -9.81
CA GLY A 347 16.47 9.91 -9.05
C GLY A 347 16.47 8.67 -9.93
N VAL A 348 17.05 7.60 -9.38
CA VAL A 348 17.08 6.30 -10.02
C VAL A 348 15.65 5.75 -9.99
N ALA A 349 15.21 5.14 -11.10
CA ALA A 349 13.85 4.66 -11.21
C ALA A 349 13.48 3.72 -10.06
N ALA A 350 12.24 3.79 -9.59
CA ALA A 350 11.76 2.99 -8.47
C ALA A 350 11.07 1.70 -8.94
N GLY A 351 11.26 0.60 -8.20
CA GLY A 351 10.57 -0.68 -8.43
C GLY A 351 9.35 -0.89 -7.52
N THR A 352 9.35 -0.28 -6.33
CA THR A 352 8.21 -0.26 -5.39
C THR A 352 8.34 0.96 -4.47
N LEU A 353 7.21 1.48 -3.94
CA LEU A 353 7.16 2.62 -3.04
C LEU A 353 6.13 2.44 -1.92
N SER A 354 6.35 3.08 -0.78
CA SER A 354 5.37 3.36 0.26
C SER A 354 5.40 4.86 0.58
N SER A 355 4.24 5.44 0.88
CA SER A 355 4.17 6.82 1.31
C SER A 355 3.81 6.89 2.79
N LEU A 356 4.52 7.76 3.50
CA LEU A 356 4.28 8.10 4.90
C LEU A 356 4.01 9.59 4.98
N ALA A 357 3.07 9.96 5.83
CA ALA A 357 2.95 11.32 6.30
C ALA A 357 2.72 11.26 7.81
N PRO A 358 3.08 12.32 8.56
CA PRO A 358 2.66 12.49 9.93
C PRO A 358 1.15 12.41 9.92
N PHE A 359 0.62 11.53 10.76
CA PHE A 359 -0.82 11.37 10.88
C PHE A 359 -1.45 12.73 11.21
N PRO A 360 -2.49 13.19 10.48
CA PRO A 360 -3.29 14.30 10.94
C PRO A 360 -3.84 13.97 12.33
N SER A 361 -3.86 14.98 13.20
CA SER A 361 -4.20 14.89 14.63
C SER A 361 -5.68 14.59 14.91
N THR A 362 -6.35 13.77 14.10
CA THR A 362 -7.72 13.31 14.40
C THR A 362 -7.75 12.27 15.52
N GLN A 363 -6.60 11.74 15.94
CA GLN A 363 -6.45 11.10 17.24
C GLN A 363 -6.07 12.16 18.28
N SER A 364 -7.07 12.61 19.03
CA SER A 364 -6.93 13.54 20.14
C SER A 364 -5.84 13.09 21.12
N ASP A 365 -4.93 14.01 21.42
CA ASP A 365 -3.83 13.93 22.40
C ASP A 365 -2.52 13.23 21.96
N SER A 366 -1.79 13.85 21.02
CA SER A 366 -0.32 13.80 21.04
C SER A 366 0.29 15.00 20.30
N VAL A 367 1.27 15.64 20.94
CA VAL A 367 2.00 16.80 20.42
C VAL A 367 2.97 16.32 19.33
N PHE A 368 2.57 16.41 18.05
CA PHE A 368 3.46 16.15 16.94
C PHE A 368 4.46 17.29 16.75
N VAL A 369 5.75 16.97 16.69
CA VAL A 369 6.80 17.86 16.19
C VAL A 369 7.13 17.43 14.76
N GLY A 370 6.63 18.19 13.79
CA GLY A 370 7.03 18.11 12.37
C GLY A 370 5.95 17.54 11.46
N GLY A 371 5.17 18.41 10.82
CA GLY A 371 4.20 18.04 9.77
C GLY A 371 4.87 17.69 8.42
N ASP A 372 6.03 17.03 8.49
CA ASP A 372 6.91 16.74 7.35
C ASP A 372 6.41 15.52 6.57
N GLU A 373 6.27 15.59 5.25
CA GLU A 373 5.83 14.44 4.44
C GLU A 373 7.03 13.54 4.07
N HIS A 374 6.84 12.22 3.96
CA HIS A 374 7.92 11.26 3.73
C HIS A 374 7.51 10.12 2.80
N ILE A 375 8.10 10.02 1.61
CA ILE A 375 7.87 8.89 0.70
C ILE A 375 9.11 8.00 0.70
N ALA A 376 8.96 6.75 1.11
CA ALA A 376 10.01 5.74 1.04
C ALA A 376 9.84 4.88 -0.22
N TYR A 377 10.93 4.50 -0.87
CA TYR A 377 10.85 3.62 -2.02
C TYR A 377 12.12 2.81 -2.19
N VAL A 378 12.05 1.75 -2.97
CA VAL A 378 13.24 1.01 -3.38
C VAL A 378 13.55 1.32 -4.84
N ASP A 379 14.76 1.78 -5.10
CA ASP A 379 15.26 2.06 -6.44
C ASP A 379 15.69 0.79 -7.20
N VAL A 380 15.92 0.89 -8.50
CA VAL A 380 16.40 -0.22 -9.34
C VAL A 380 17.83 -0.68 -9.00
N ASN A 381 18.55 0.02 -8.13
CA ASN A 381 19.84 -0.41 -7.60
C ASN A 381 19.71 -1.08 -6.22
N GLU A 382 18.50 -1.44 -5.80
CA GLU A 382 18.20 -2.06 -4.50
C GLU A 382 18.42 -1.13 -3.30
N ASN A 383 18.45 0.19 -3.50
CA ASN A 383 18.55 1.13 -2.39
C ASN A 383 17.17 1.42 -1.79
N VAL A 384 17.06 1.46 -0.47
CA VAL A 384 15.96 2.17 0.20
C VAL A 384 16.27 3.66 0.17
N ASP A 385 15.41 4.42 -0.50
CA ASP A 385 15.48 5.87 -0.62
C ASP A 385 14.28 6.53 0.07
N GLN A 386 14.45 7.78 0.45
CA GLN A 386 13.39 8.62 1.00
C GLN A 386 13.35 9.97 0.30
N LEU A 387 12.16 10.37 -0.15
CA LEU A 387 11.82 11.75 -0.46
C LEU A 387 11.12 12.35 0.75
N PHE A 388 11.50 13.55 1.17
CA PHE A 388 10.81 14.22 2.28
C PHE A 388 10.55 15.69 2.02
N TYR A 389 9.40 16.17 2.47
CA TYR A 389 8.98 17.57 2.37
C TYR A 389 8.83 18.14 3.77
N PRO A 390 9.75 19.00 4.24
CA PRO A 390 9.63 19.62 5.55
C PRO A 390 8.37 20.48 5.65
N SER A 391 7.70 20.45 6.79
CA SER A 391 6.50 21.24 7.10
C SER A 391 6.70 22.75 6.96
N ASN A 392 7.92 23.24 7.16
CA ASN A 392 8.30 24.64 6.95
C ASN A 392 9.07 24.87 5.63
N GLY A 393 9.14 23.83 4.80
CA GLY A 393 9.88 23.81 3.55
C GLY A 393 9.06 24.35 2.37
N THR A 394 9.76 24.52 1.25
CA THR A 394 9.18 24.90 -0.05
C THR A 394 9.54 23.91 -1.16
N THR A 395 10.28 22.84 -0.81
CA THR A 395 10.80 21.86 -1.75
C THR A 395 10.91 20.49 -1.08
N TRP A 396 10.82 19.46 -1.91
CA TRP A 396 11.21 18.11 -1.55
C TRP A 396 12.73 18.02 -1.35
N PHE A 397 13.16 16.98 -0.64
CA PHE A 397 14.53 16.58 -0.46
C PHE A 397 14.63 15.08 -0.70
N TRP A 398 15.81 14.61 -1.10
CA TRP A 398 16.08 13.20 -1.31
C TRP A 398 17.24 12.74 -0.43
N GLN A 399 17.14 11.52 0.10
CA GLN A 399 18.24 10.84 0.78
C GLN A 399 18.21 9.33 0.55
N ASN A 400 19.38 8.71 0.47
CA ASN A 400 19.55 7.26 0.41
C ASN A 400 19.72 6.69 1.82
N LEU A 401 18.74 5.91 2.25
CA LEU A 401 18.69 5.30 3.58
C LEU A 401 19.49 3.99 3.67
N THR A 402 19.81 3.36 2.54
CA THR A 402 20.61 2.12 2.47
C THR A 402 21.97 2.27 3.13
N SER A 403 22.54 3.47 3.13
CA SER A 403 23.79 3.75 3.85
C SER A 403 23.71 3.51 5.36
N TYR A 404 22.50 3.52 5.93
CA TYR A 404 22.20 3.22 7.33
C TYR A 404 21.64 1.81 7.52
N ALA A 405 21.31 1.12 6.41
CA ALA A 405 20.78 -0.22 6.42
C ALA A 405 21.85 -1.24 6.81
N GLY A 406 21.49 -2.16 7.69
CA GLY A 406 22.34 -3.30 8.06
C GLY A 406 22.37 -4.40 6.98
N SER A 407 21.45 -4.33 6.00
CA SER A 407 21.31 -5.27 4.89
C SER A 407 20.65 -4.57 3.68
N ILE A 408 20.82 -5.15 2.49
CA ILE A 408 20.25 -4.60 1.25
C ILE A 408 18.89 -5.27 0.99
N PRO A 409 17.85 -4.50 0.61
CA PRO A 409 16.57 -5.02 0.14
C PRO A 409 16.67 -6.15 -0.89
N ALA A 410 15.71 -7.07 -0.85
CA ALA A 410 15.54 -8.10 -1.85
C ALA A 410 14.67 -7.62 -3.01
N LEU A 411 15.12 -7.90 -4.24
CA LEU A 411 14.29 -7.85 -5.43
C LEU A 411 13.88 -9.28 -5.79
N PHE A 412 12.58 -9.53 -5.86
CA PHE A 412 12.05 -10.84 -6.21
C PHE A 412 11.35 -10.78 -7.58
N PRO A 413 11.44 -11.86 -8.39
CA PRO A 413 10.74 -11.94 -9.67
C PRO A 413 9.21 -12.00 -9.48
N GLU A 414 8.47 -11.54 -10.50
CA GLU A 414 7.01 -11.69 -10.58
C GLU A 414 6.54 -13.14 -10.75
#